data_AF-A0A382A5N0-F1
#
_entry.id   AF-A0A382A5N0-F1
#
_cell.length_a   1.000
_cell.length_b   1.000
_cell.length_c   1.000
_cell.angle_alpha   90.00
_cell.angle_beta   90.00
_cell.angle_gamma   90.00
#
_symmetry.space_group_name_H-M   'P 1'
#
loop_
_entity.id
_entity.type
_entity.pdbx_description
1 polymer ?
#
loop_
_entity_poly.entity_id
_entity_poly.type
_entity_poly.pdbx_seq_one_letter_code
_entity_poly.pdbx_strand_id
1 'polypeptide(L)'
;MNIEENAVALLLRSPRLDVGTIMDVLDLGDREFREMMLRNPRIHELLDARREGTLPSIPVEPKQCLACSEWFIPYASERYCSDPCKAAGKIQNA
;
A
#
# COMPACT_ATOMS: atom_id res chain seq x y z
N MET A 1 -7.16 -17.61 5.01
CA MET A 1 -6.58 -16.58 4.14
C MET A 1 -5.11 -16.46 4.53
N ASN A 2 -4.19 -16.83 3.64
CA ASN A 2 -2.76 -16.93 3.94
C ASN A 2 -2.15 -15.51 4.07
N ILE A 3 -1.19 -15.31 4.98
CA ILE A 3 -0.46 -14.04 5.16
C ILE A 3 0.23 -13.63 3.86
N GLU A 4 0.81 -14.59 3.15
CA GLU A 4 1.51 -14.37 1.88
C GLU A 4 0.56 -13.87 0.80
N GLU A 5 -0.63 -14.46 0.67
CA GLU A 5 -1.65 -14.03 -0.29
C GLU A 5 -2.12 -12.59 -0.03
N ASN A 6 -2.21 -12.21 1.25
CA ASN A 6 -2.53 -10.83 1.63
C ASN A 6 -1.38 -9.87 1.31
N ALA A 7 -0.13 -10.29 1.51
CA ALA A 7 1.04 -9.51 1.17
C ALA A 7 1.13 -9.28 -0.34
N VAL A 8 0.93 -10.33 -1.16
CA VAL A 8 0.85 -10.23 -2.62
C VAL A 8 -0.24 -9.23 -3.04
N ALA A 9 -1.47 -9.40 -2.53
CA ALA A 9 -2.57 -8.51 -2.86
C ALA A 9 -2.34 -7.05 -2.43
N LEU A 10 -1.60 -6.82 -1.34
CA LEU A 10 -1.22 -5.48 -0.90
C LEU A 10 -0.21 -4.86 -1.87
N LEU A 11 0.88 -5.57 -2.17
CA LEU A 11 1.97 -5.07 -2.99
C LEU A 11 1.55 -4.85 -4.45
N LEU A 12 0.66 -5.70 -4.98
CA LEU A 12 0.12 -5.55 -6.34
C LEU A 12 -0.67 -4.25 -6.57
N ARG A 13 -1.08 -3.54 -5.52
CA ARG A 13 -1.72 -2.23 -5.65
C ARG A 13 -0.73 -1.09 -5.96
N SER A 14 0.56 -1.32 -5.78
CA SER A 14 1.58 -0.31 -6.04
C SER A 14 1.96 -0.29 -7.52
N PRO A 15 1.68 0.79 -8.28
CA PRO A 15 2.08 0.87 -9.68
C PRO A 15 3.61 0.96 -9.86
N ARG A 16 4.36 1.22 -8.79
CA ARG A 16 5.83 1.37 -8.82
C ARG A 16 6.61 0.07 -8.66
N LEU A 17 5.96 -0.98 -8.14
CA LEU A 17 6.58 -2.30 -7.97
C LEU A 17 6.13 -3.18 -9.11
N ASP A 18 7.03 -3.66 -9.97
CA ASP A 18 6.69 -4.68 -10.95
C ASP A 18 6.43 -6.04 -10.27
N VAL A 19 5.75 -6.94 -10.98
CA VAL A 19 5.34 -8.24 -10.42
C VAL A 19 6.55 -9.11 -10.07
N GLY A 20 7.64 -9.04 -10.84
CA GLY A 20 8.87 -9.78 -10.55
C GLY A 20 9.47 -9.34 -9.22
N THR A 21 9.63 -8.03 -9.02
CA THR A 21 10.11 -7.49 -7.73
C THR A 21 9.22 -7.93 -6.56
N ILE A 22 7.90 -7.99 -6.74
CA ILE A 22 6.97 -8.44 -5.68
C ILE A 22 7.20 -9.92 -5.35
N MET A 23 7.39 -10.77 -6.36
CA MET A 23 7.68 -12.19 -6.18
C MET A 23 9.04 -12.38 -5.49
N ASP A 24 10.06 -11.64 -5.90
CA ASP A 24 11.39 -11.69 -5.31
C ASP A 24 11.38 -11.27 -3.83
N VAL A 25 10.70 -10.17 -3.50
CA VAL A 25 10.59 -9.66 -2.11
C VAL A 25 9.89 -10.65 -1.19
N LEU A 26 8.96 -11.43 -1.73
CA LEU A 26 8.20 -12.43 -0.98
C LEU A 26 8.78 -13.85 -1.09
N ASP A 27 9.92 -14.01 -1.76
CA ASP A 27 10.57 -15.31 -2.03
C ASP A 27 9.61 -16.33 -2.66
N LEU A 28 8.82 -15.89 -3.65
CA LEU A 28 7.79 -16.69 -4.31
C LEU A 28 8.26 -17.24 -5.65
N GLY A 29 8.13 -18.56 -5.82
CA GLY A 29 8.29 -19.19 -7.13
C GLY A 29 7.05 -19.02 -8.03
N ASP A 30 7.24 -19.17 -9.34
CA ASP A 30 6.17 -19.13 -10.34
C ASP A 30 4.98 -20.05 -10.04
N ARG A 31 5.27 -21.27 -9.54
CA ARG A 31 4.24 -22.27 -9.24
C ARG A 31 3.37 -21.79 -8.07
N GLU A 32 4.00 -21.32 -7.00
CA GLU A 32 3.32 -20.85 -5.79
C GLU A 32 2.47 -19.62 -6.11
N PHE A 33 3.02 -18.68 -6.88
CA PHE A 33 2.28 -17.50 -7.33
C PHE A 33 1.04 -17.87 -8.17
N ARG A 34 1.17 -18.84 -9.08
CA ARG A 34 0.01 -19.34 -9.85
C ARG A 34 -1.04 -20.00 -8.97
N GLU A 35 -0.62 -20.80 -7.99
CA GLU A 35 -1.54 -21.40 -7.02
C GLU A 35 -2.26 -20.32 -6.20
N MET A 36 -1.56 -19.27 -5.78
CA MET A 36 -2.16 -18.12 -5.08
C MET A 36 -3.19 -17.40 -5.96
N MET A 37 -2.92 -17.20 -7.26
CA MET A 37 -3.89 -16.61 -8.19
C MET A 37 -5.17 -17.44 -8.30
N LEU A 38 -5.05 -18.78 -8.32
CA LEU A 38 -6.20 -19.68 -8.40
C LEU A 38 -7.02 -19.68 -7.11
N ARG A 39 -6.36 -19.57 -5.94
CA ARG A 39 -7.02 -19.54 -4.63
C ARG A 39 -7.63 -18.18 -4.28
N ASN A 40 -7.04 -17.09 -4.77
CA ASN A 40 -7.43 -15.73 -4.42
C ASN A 40 -7.75 -14.90 -5.67
N PRO A 41 -9.04 -14.84 -6.09
CA PRO A 41 -9.47 -14.09 -7.26
C PRO A 41 -9.05 -12.63 -7.26
N ARG A 42 -8.87 -12.03 -6.07
CA ARG A 42 -8.41 -10.65 -5.92
C ARG A 42 -7.02 -10.41 -6.49
N ILE A 43 -6.13 -11.40 -6.39
CA ILE A 43 -4.77 -11.31 -6.95
C ILE A 43 -4.88 -11.24 -8.48
N HIS A 44 -5.75 -12.07 -9.05
CA HIS A 44 -6.02 -12.08 -10.49
C HIS A 44 -6.60 -10.75 -10.98
N GLU A 45 -7.63 -10.22 -10.30
CA GLU A 45 -8.24 -8.91 -10.62
C GLU A 45 -7.21 -7.77 -10.56
N LEU A 46 -6.33 -7.76 -9.56
CA LEU A 46 -5.28 -6.74 -9.44
C LEU A 46 -4.27 -6.83 -10.59
N LEU A 47 -3.92 -8.03 -11.05
CA LEU A 47 -3.03 -8.21 -12.20
C LEU A 47 -3.65 -7.70 -13.50
N ASP A 48 -4.93 -8.00 -13.74
CA ASP A 48 -5.63 -7.50 -14.92
C ASP A 48 -5.73 -5.96 -14.88
N ALA A 49 -6.11 -5.39 -13.73
CA ALA A 49 -6.17 -3.94 -13.56
C ALA A 49 -4.81 -3.26 -13.77
N ARG A 50 -3.70 -3.93 -13.41
CA ARG A 50 -2.34 -3.44 -13.73
C ARG A 50 -2.07 -3.45 -15.21
N ARG A 51 -2.37 -4.56 -15.89
CA ARG A 51 -2.16 -4.72 -17.33
C ARG A 51 -2.94 -3.67 -18.12
N GLU A 52 -4.14 -3.33 -17.65
CA GLU A 52 -5.04 -2.36 -18.28
C GLU A 52 -4.78 -0.91 -17.83
N GLY A 53 -3.90 -0.69 -16.85
CA GLY A 53 -3.66 0.63 -16.28
C GLY A 53 -4.83 1.19 -15.46
N THR A 54 -5.78 0.33 -15.07
CA THR A 54 -7.02 0.65 -14.35
C THR A 54 -6.93 0.32 -12.86
N LEU A 55 -5.71 0.19 -12.31
CA LEU A 55 -5.48 -0.06 -10.90
C LEU A 55 -6.34 0.89 -10.04
N PRO A 56 -7.19 0.35 -9.15
CA PRO A 56 -8.06 1.17 -8.34
C PRO A 56 -7.23 2.07 -7.43
N SER A 57 -7.45 3.38 -7.51
CA SER A 57 -6.86 4.31 -6.55
C SER A 57 -7.49 4.03 -5.19
N ILE A 58 -6.66 3.91 -4.15
CA ILE A 58 -7.18 3.84 -2.78
C ILE A 58 -7.51 5.28 -2.40
N PRO A 59 -8.79 5.62 -2.16
CA PRO A 59 -9.13 6.94 -1.65
C PRO A 59 -8.46 7.11 -0.29
N VAL A 60 -7.66 8.15 -0.16
CA VAL A 60 -7.04 8.52 1.11
C VAL A 60 -7.97 9.49 1.80
N GLU A 61 -8.45 9.13 2.98
CA GLU A 61 -9.25 10.05 3.79
C GLU A 61 -8.36 11.18 4.35
N PRO A 62 -8.77 12.45 4.19
CA PRO A 62 -8.09 13.57 4.83
C PRO A 62 -8.04 13.38 6.35
N LYS A 63 -6.93 13.77 6.97
CA LYS A 63 -6.75 13.76 8.43
C LYS A 63 -6.45 15.17 8.93
N GLN A 64 -6.76 15.45 10.19
CA GLN A 64 -6.27 16.66 10.86
C GLN A 64 -4.85 16.45 11.39
N CYS A 65 -3.98 17.43 11.13
CA CYS A 65 -2.63 17.47 11.65
C CYS A 65 -2.65 17.66 13.18
N LEU A 66 -1.93 16.80 13.91
CA LEU A 66 -1.90 16.87 15.38
C LEU A 66 -1.16 18.10 15.92
N ALA A 67 -0.40 18.83 15.10
CA ALA A 67 0.36 20.01 15.53
C ALA A 67 -0.33 21.35 15.19
N CYS A 68 -0.92 21.48 13.99
CA CYS A 68 -1.55 22.73 13.53
C CYS A 68 -3.07 22.63 13.32
N SER A 69 -3.68 21.45 13.51
CA SER A 69 -5.10 21.18 13.28
C SER A 69 -5.59 21.36 11.83
N GLU A 70 -4.70 21.63 10.87
CA GLU A 70 -5.06 21.71 9.46
C GLU A 70 -5.39 20.33 8.87
N TRP A 71 -6.36 20.30 7.96
CA TRP A 71 -6.69 19.12 7.18
C TRP A 71 -5.67 18.89 6.06
N PHE A 72 -5.18 17.66 5.93
CA PHE A 72 -4.25 17.28 4.88
C PHE A 72 -4.52 15.86 4.37
N ILE A 73 -4.03 15.55 3.17
CA ILE A 73 -4.05 14.19 2.62
C ILE A 73 -2.77 13.47 3.10
N PRO A 74 -2.86 12.50 4.01
CA PRO A 74 -1.68 11.82 4.52
C PRO A 74 -1.06 10.92 3.44
N TYR A 75 0.27 10.92 3.35
CA TYR A 75 0.96 9.86 2.64
C TYR A 75 1.17 8.67 3.58
N ALA A 76 0.63 7.49 3.23
CA ALA A 76 0.70 6.29 4.04
C ALA A 76 0.19 6.50 5.50
N SER A 77 1.07 6.35 6.49
CA SER A 77 0.75 6.42 7.93
C SER A 77 1.09 7.77 8.58
N GLU A 78 1.29 8.83 7.78
CA GLU A 78 1.61 10.16 8.29
C GLU A 78 0.52 10.74 9.20
N ARG A 79 0.98 11.45 10.25
CA ARG A 79 0.14 12.10 11.28
C ARG A 79 0.23 13.63 11.25
N TYR A 80 1.15 14.19 10.47
CA TYR A 80 1.48 15.60 10.43
C TYR A 80 1.56 16.06 8.99
N CYS A 81 1.06 17.27 8.70
CA CYS A 81 0.99 17.81 7.34
C CYS A 81 2.34 18.26 6.76
N SER A 82 3.37 18.42 7.59
CA SER A 82 4.68 18.92 7.18
C SER A 82 5.79 18.52 8.17
N ASP A 83 7.05 18.57 7.74
CA ASP A 83 8.20 18.29 8.60
C ASP A 83 8.33 19.24 9.81
N PRO A 84 8.06 20.56 9.69
CA PRO A 84 7.96 21.43 10.85
C PRO A 84 6.90 20.97 11.86
N CYS A 85 5.74 20.52 11.39
CA CYS A 85 4.70 19.96 12.26
C CYS A 85 5.13 18.65 12.92
N LYS A 86 5.87 17.78 12.21
CA LYS A 86 6.49 16.57 12.79
C LYS A 86 7.46 16.93 13.91
N ALA A 87 8.29 17.96 13.72
CA ALA A 87 9.24 18.41 14.74
C ALA A 87 8.51 19.00 15.97
N ALA A 88 7.52 19.88 15.75
CA ALA A 88 6.72 20.49 16.81
C ALA A 88 5.95 19.45 17.62
N GLY A 89 5.31 18.48 16.96
CA GLY A 89 4.55 17.41 17.61
C GLY A 89 5.39 16.47 18.45
N LYS A 90 6.69 16.30 18.14
CA LYS A 90 7.63 15.53 18.99
C LYS A 90 7.96 16.25 20.30
N ILE A 91 7.92 17.58 20.31
CA ILE A 91 8.21 18.39 21.50
C ILE A 91 7.01 18.40 22.45
N GLN A 92 5.79 18.43 21.92
CA GLN A 92 4.56 18.51 22.71
C GLN A 92 4.14 17.17 23.34
N ASN A 93 4.61 16.04 22.79
CA ASN A 93 4.31 14.69 23.28
C ASN A 93 5.52 14.03 23.98
N ALA A 94 6.51 14.82 24.40
CA ALA A 94 7.68 14.36 25.15
C ALA A 94 7.42 14.37 26.67
#